data_AF-A0A6B3F9L5-F1
#
_entry.id   AF-A0A6B3F9L5-F1
#
_cell.length_a   1.000
_cell.length_b   1.000
_cell.length_c   1.000
_cell.angle_alpha   90.00
_cell.angle_beta   90.00
_cell.angle_gamma   90.00
#
_symmetry.space_group_name_H-M   'P 1'
#
loop_
_entity.id
_entity.type
_entity.pdbx_description
1 polymer ?
#
loop_
_entity_poly.entity_id
_entity_poly.type
_entity_poly.pdbx_seq_one_letter_code
_entity_poly.pdbx_strand_id
1 'polypeptide(L)'
;DNLTGEGEGDDESLLVDLVKVPAHCDKIVFAVSIHEAEARRQSFGQVSNAFIRVVNQADGQELARYDLSEDASTETAMIFGEVYRY
;
A
#
# COMPACT_ATOMS: atom_id res chain seq x y z
N ASP A 1 -5.79 4.93 9.59
CA ASP A 1 -4.45 4.78 10.15
C ASP A 1 -4.56 3.86 11.36
N ASN A 2 -3.99 2.67 11.23
CA ASN A 2 -3.95 1.67 12.29
C ASN A 2 -2.48 1.48 12.68
N LEU A 3 -2.11 2.00 13.85
CA LEU A 3 -0.72 2.07 14.29
C LEU A 3 -0.16 0.73 14.82
N THR A 4 -1.03 -0.29 15.00
CA THR A 4 -0.63 -1.56 15.62
C THR A 4 -0.71 -2.76 14.68
N GLY A 5 -1.41 -2.64 13.55
CA GLY A 5 -1.69 -3.79 12.66
C GLY A 5 -2.51 -4.89 13.32
N GLU A 6 -3.25 -4.57 14.39
CA GLU A 6 -4.14 -5.53 15.04
C GLU A 6 -5.49 -5.57 14.29
N GLY A 7 -5.72 -6.66 13.54
CA GLY A 7 -6.97 -6.94 12.85
C GLY A 7 -6.83 -8.11 11.88
N GLU A 8 -7.93 -8.81 11.57
CA GLU A 8 -7.95 -9.68 10.39
C GLU A 8 -8.31 -8.84 9.16
N GLY A 9 -7.50 -8.91 8.10
CA GLY A 9 -7.77 -8.25 6.82
C GLY A 9 -6.82 -7.08 6.55
N ASP A 10 -7.34 -6.03 5.90
CA ASP A 10 -6.57 -4.85 5.55
C ASP A 10 -6.48 -3.91 6.76
N ASP A 11 -5.30 -3.76 7.36
CA ASP A 11 -5.08 -2.87 8.51
C ASP A 11 -5.33 -1.39 8.17
N GLU A 12 -5.01 -1.02 6.94
CA GLU A 12 -5.27 0.30 6.38
C GLU A 12 -5.97 0.19 5.03
N SER A 13 -6.90 1.10 4.79
CA SER A 13 -7.63 1.18 3.52
C SER A 13 -7.68 2.62 3.05
N LEU A 14 -7.34 2.83 1.78
CA LEU A 14 -7.45 4.11 1.08
C LEU A 14 -8.49 3.96 -0.03
N LEU A 15 -9.63 4.62 0.11
CA LEU A 15 -10.59 4.75 -0.99
C LEU A 15 -10.20 5.92 -1.88
N VAL A 16 -10.02 5.64 -3.16
CA VAL A 16 -9.72 6.65 -4.18
C VAL A 16 -10.85 6.72 -5.18
N ASP A 17 -11.54 7.87 -5.20
CA ASP A 17 -12.56 8.18 -6.20
C ASP A 17 -11.89 8.80 -7.43
N LEU A 18 -11.56 7.96 -8.41
CA LEU A 18 -10.88 8.37 -9.64
C LEU A 18 -11.70 9.39 -10.47
N VAL A 19 -13.02 9.43 -10.31
CA VAL A 19 -13.89 10.39 -11.03
C VAL A 19 -13.71 11.81 -10.50
N LYS A 20 -13.41 11.96 -9.21
CA LYS A 20 -13.15 13.25 -8.57
C LYS A 20 -11.72 13.75 -8.75
N VAL A 21 -10.82 12.92 -9.27
CA VAL A 21 -9.44 13.31 -9.52
C VAL A 21 -9.41 14.38 -10.62
N PRO A 22 -8.86 15.57 -10.35
CA PRO A 22 -8.79 16.65 -11.33
C PRO A 22 -8.10 16.22 -12.62
N ALA A 23 -8.51 16.79 -13.75
CA ALA A 23 -7.96 16.43 -15.06
C ALA A 23 -6.48 16.76 -15.26
N HIS A 24 -5.89 17.60 -14.41
CA HIS A 24 -4.45 17.89 -14.42
C HIS A 24 -3.62 16.87 -13.64
N CYS A 25 -4.25 15.92 -12.95
CA CYS A 25 -3.57 14.83 -12.27
C CYS A 25 -3.58 13.59 -13.16
N ASP A 26 -2.46 13.34 -13.85
CA ASP A 26 -2.33 12.22 -14.78
C ASP A 26 -1.97 10.90 -14.07
N LYS A 27 -1.46 10.96 -12.85
CA LYS A 27 -0.95 9.80 -12.10
C LYS A 27 -1.16 9.93 -10.60
N ILE A 28 -1.54 8.83 -9.96
CA ILE A 28 -1.60 8.65 -8.51
C ILE A 28 -0.63 7.54 -8.16
N VAL A 29 0.35 7.85 -7.32
CA VAL A 29 1.37 6.90 -6.86
C VAL A 29 1.05 6.50 -5.42
N PHE A 30 1.02 5.19 -5.17
CA PHE A 30 0.84 4.60 -3.86
C PHE A 30 2.20 4.16 -3.33
N ALA A 31 2.68 4.85 -2.30
CA ALA A 31 3.90 4.53 -1.59
C ALA A 31 3.58 4.03 -0.18
N VAL A 32 4.37 3.07 0.28
CA VAL A 32 4.29 2.52 1.63
C VAL A 32 5.65 2.70 2.31
N SER A 33 5.65 3.05 3.59
CA SER A 33 6.87 3.25 4.37
C SER A 33 6.64 2.86 5.82
N ILE A 34 7.68 2.34 6.47
CA ILE A 34 7.66 2.04 7.91
C ILE A 34 7.96 3.33 8.68
N HIS A 35 7.04 3.70 9.57
CA HIS A 35 7.22 4.85 10.44
C HIS A 35 8.41 4.64 11.39
N GLU A 36 9.37 5.58 11.40
CA GLU A 36 10.59 5.54 12.21
C GLU A 36 11.46 4.28 11.99
N ALA A 37 11.49 3.74 10.76
CA ALA A 37 12.22 2.53 10.41
C ALA A 37 13.69 2.52 10.90
N GLU A 38 14.41 3.64 10.79
CA GLU A 38 15.81 3.75 11.21
C GLU A 38 15.97 3.66 12.74
N ALA A 39 15.15 4.40 13.50
CA ALA A 39 15.19 4.38 14.97
C ALA A 39 14.75 3.03 15.54
N ARG A 40 13.78 2.38 14.89
CA ARG A 40 13.27 1.05 15.26
C ARG A 40 14.13 -0.09 14.70
N ARG A 41 15.06 0.21 13.77
CA ARG A 41 15.83 -0.77 12.98
C ARG A 41 14.92 -1.84 12.38
N GLN A 42 13.83 -1.38 11.77
CA GLN A 42 12.75 -2.21 11.25
C GLN A 42 12.68 -2.13 9.72
N SER A 43 12.58 -3.28 9.05
CA SER A 43 12.32 -3.40 7.60
C SER A 43 11.05 -4.21 7.33
N PHE A 44 10.55 -4.22 6.09
CA PHE A 44 9.32 -4.96 5.75
C PHE A 44 9.45 -6.47 5.98
N GLY A 45 10.66 -7.03 5.84
CA GLY A 45 10.90 -8.46 6.11
C GLY A 45 10.76 -8.85 7.59
N GLN A 46 10.72 -7.86 8.49
CA GLN A 46 10.46 -8.09 9.92
C GLN A 46 8.99 -7.88 10.30
N VAL A 47 8.15 -7.47 9.34
CA VAL A 47 6.70 -7.35 9.52
C VAL A 47 6.06 -8.61 8.95
N SER A 48 5.40 -9.39 9.81
CA SER A 48 4.71 -10.60 9.40
C SER A 48 3.46 -10.28 8.59
N ASN A 49 3.21 -11.03 7.51
CA ASN A 49 2.04 -10.86 6.63
C ASN A 49 1.88 -9.43 6.09
N ALA A 50 2.98 -8.74 5.80
CA ALA A 50 2.91 -7.40 5.24
C ALA A 50 2.55 -7.49 3.76
N PHE A 51 1.32 -7.12 3.41
CA PHE A 51 0.89 -7.06 2.02
C PHE A 51 0.16 -5.75 1.74
N ILE A 52 0.10 -5.40 0.47
CA ILE A 52 -0.70 -4.30 -0.04
C ILE A 52 -1.41 -4.78 -1.29
N ARG A 53 -2.66 -4.37 -1.45
CA ARG A 53 -3.51 -4.79 -2.56
C ARG A 53 -4.36 -3.65 -3.09
N VAL A 54 -4.71 -3.76 -4.36
CA VAL A 54 -5.68 -2.89 -5.03
C VAL A 54 -6.91 -3.72 -5.32
N VAL A 55 -8.06 -3.24 -4.86
CA VAL A 55 -9.35 -3.90 -5.09
C VAL A 55 -10.25 -2.92 -5.83
N ASN A 56 -10.91 -3.39 -6.87
CA ASN A 56 -11.98 -2.64 -7.50
C ASN A 56 -13.20 -2.67 -6.59
N GLN A 57 -13.61 -1.50 -6.10
CA GLN A 57 -14.74 -1.39 -5.18
C GLN A 57 -16.08 -1.79 -5.83
N ALA A 58 -16.21 -1.68 -7.15
CA ALA A 58 -17.47 -1.94 -7.85
C ALA A 58 -17.89 -3.42 -7.82
N ASP A 59 -16.92 -4.33 -7.89
CA ASP A 59 -17.14 -5.78 -7.98
C ASP A 59 -16.37 -6.58 -6.91
N GLY A 60 -15.53 -5.92 -6.11
CA GLY A 60 -14.69 -6.56 -5.10
C GLY A 60 -13.51 -7.34 -5.68
N GLN A 61 -13.20 -7.18 -6.98
CA GLN A 61 -12.11 -7.90 -7.63
C GLN A 61 -10.77 -7.34 -7.17
N GLU A 62 -9.91 -8.21 -6.65
CA GLU A 62 -8.50 -7.88 -6.39
C GLU A 62 -7.78 -7.73 -7.74
N LEU A 63 -7.37 -6.51 -8.05
CA LEU A 63 -6.69 -6.16 -9.30
C LEU A 63 -5.19 -6.49 -9.22
N ALA A 64 -4.60 -6.26 -8.05
CA ALA A 64 -3.19 -6.51 -7.79
C ALA A 64 -2.96 -6.72 -6.30
N ARG A 65 -1.97 -7.55 -5.97
CA ARG A 65 -1.48 -7.77 -4.60
C ARG A 65 0.02 -7.97 -4.65
N TYR A 66 0.71 -7.43 -3.65
CA TYR A 66 2.15 -7.57 -3.50
C TYR A 66 2.48 -7.91 -2.05
N ASP A 67 3.41 -8.83 -1.87
CA ASP A 67 3.87 -9.28 -0.56
C ASP A 67 5.17 -8.55 -0.20
N LEU A 68 5.08 -7.65 0.76
CA LEU A 68 6.19 -6.80 1.20
C LEU A 68 7.20 -7.61 2.03
N SER A 69 6.75 -8.67 2.69
CA SER A 69 7.60 -9.49 3.55
C SER A 69 8.63 -10.27 2.74
N GLU A 70 8.30 -10.72 1.53
CA GLU A 70 9.22 -11.43 0.63
C GLU A 70 9.98 -10.48 -0.31
N ASP A 71 9.26 -9.68 -1.09
CA ASP A 71 9.85 -8.94 -2.22
C ASP A 71 10.62 -7.68 -1.79
N ALA A 72 10.27 -7.09 -0.65
CA ALA A 72 10.83 -5.84 -0.14
C ALA A 72 11.48 -6.00 1.24
N SER A 73 11.94 -7.22 1.54
CA SER A 73 12.35 -7.62 2.89
C SER A 73 13.42 -6.74 3.56
N THR A 74 14.32 -6.13 2.78
CA THR A 74 15.36 -5.21 3.28
C THR A 74 14.97 -3.74 3.22
N GLU A 75 13.86 -3.42 2.55
CA GLU A 75 13.43 -2.06 2.32
C GLU A 75 12.61 -1.52 3.50
N THR A 76 12.60 -0.19 3.61
CA THR A 76 11.86 0.55 4.63
C THR A 76 10.80 1.48 4.04
N ALA A 77 10.90 1.75 2.74
CA ALA A 77 9.92 2.47 1.95
C ALA A 77 9.96 1.99 0.50
N MET A 78 8.81 1.90 -0.15
CA MET A 78 8.71 1.53 -1.55
C MET A 78 7.50 2.16 -2.22
N ILE A 79 7.59 2.36 -3.54
CA ILE A 79 6.44 2.63 -4.38
C ILE A 79 5.83 1.28 -4.75
N PHE A 80 4.61 1.04 -4.29
CA PHE A 80 3.90 -0.21 -4.56
C PHE A 80 3.28 -0.20 -5.95
N GLY A 81 2.70 0.93 -6.36
CA GLY A 81 2.04 1.00 -7.65
C GLY A 81 1.62 2.41 -8.02
N GLU A 82 1.24 2.54 -9.29
CA GLU A 82 0.72 3.79 -9.84
C GLU A 82 -0.53 3.51 -10.66
N VAL A 83 -1.53 4.36 -10.47
CA VAL A 83 -2.70 4.43 -11.34
C VAL A 83 -2.54 5.67 -12.20
N TYR A 84 -2.61 5.51 -13.51
CA TYR A 84 -2.47 6.59 -14.48
C TYR A 84 -3.71 6.70 -15.36
N ARG A 85 -3.96 7.92 -15.86
CA ARG A 85 -5.02 8.21 -16.82
C ARG A 85 -4.50 7.93 -18.23
N TYR A 86 -5.24 7.13 -19.01
CA TYR A 86 -4.97 6.85 -20.44
C TYR A 86 -6.15 7.29 -21.29
#